data_AF-A0A1J4K0H9-F1
#
_entry.id   AF-A0A1J4K0H9-F1
#
_cell.length_a   1.000
_cell.length_b   1.000
_cell.length_c   1.000
_cell.angle_alpha   90.00
_cell.angle_beta   90.00
_cell.angle_gamma   90.00
#
_symmetry.space_group_name_H-M   'P 1'
#
loop_
_entity.id
_entity.type
_entity.pdbx_description
1 polymer ?
#
loop_
_entity_poly.entity_id
_entity_poly.type
_entity_poly.pdbx_seq_one_letter_code
_entity_poly.pdbx_strand_id
1 'polypeptide(L)'
;MMEESYLKGENFGKLMKFVGKLPIGDSWKQPIHFVGDTLRLYQTGEGPCGFFSVIQAYILLNHKKNNGMQREDLLIQSILDIMKKIRNIYAFCQCVDFGGSELMFYVTTNEDLARKYLKESGILYVDIASLILTVSFVYIAGPALLSSYAFGDSLIDDNGQTTIQFVLLMITGTIADSPNQNYSVHGQMLITGVLVEQDIGLILVDENESDHTVGYPLLSPKYKIWIVYYGGHFTTIMFEDGQFFEYNNLNHMNEEYKLCTEQHILFSTLLDLLE
;
A
#
# COMPACT_ATOMS: atom_id res chain seq x y z
N MET A 1 -27.38 -19.93 -6.23
CA MET A 1 -26.02 -19.74 -6.75
C MET A 1 -25.77 -18.24 -6.71
N MET A 2 -24.80 -17.77 -5.93
CA MET A 2 -24.33 -16.37 -6.06
C MET A 2 -23.61 -16.26 -7.41
N GLU A 3 -23.81 -15.17 -8.14
CA GLU A 3 -23.04 -14.87 -9.35
C GLU A 3 -21.54 -14.85 -9.02
N GLU A 4 -20.70 -15.42 -9.89
CA GLU A 4 -19.24 -15.44 -9.71
C GLU A 4 -18.61 -14.03 -9.75
N SER A 5 -19.33 -13.07 -10.34
CA SER A 5 -19.03 -11.64 -10.30
C SER A 5 -20.31 -10.84 -10.38
N TYR A 6 -20.35 -9.66 -9.77
CA TYR A 6 -21.50 -8.75 -9.86
C TYR A 6 -21.06 -7.28 -9.80
N LEU A 7 -21.97 -6.39 -10.22
CA LEU A 7 -21.81 -4.94 -10.02
C LEU A 7 -22.54 -4.49 -8.76
N LYS A 8 -21.90 -3.60 -7.98
CA LYS A 8 -22.48 -3.05 -6.76
C LYS A 8 -22.31 -1.54 -6.67
N GLY A 9 -23.42 -0.85 -6.41
CA GLY A 9 -23.42 0.56 -6.08
C GLY A 9 -23.19 0.77 -4.59
N GLU A 10 -22.40 1.78 -4.24
CA GLU A 10 -22.21 2.24 -2.86
C GLU A 10 -22.37 3.75 -2.76
N ASN A 11 -22.83 4.23 -1.61
CA ASN A 11 -22.99 5.66 -1.39
C ASN A 11 -21.63 6.37 -1.37
N PHE A 12 -21.45 7.33 -2.28
CA PHE A 12 -20.20 8.07 -2.47
C PHE A 12 -19.71 8.71 -1.16
N GLY A 13 -20.53 9.53 -0.51
CA GLY A 13 -20.13 10.28 0.69
C GLY A 13 -19.78 9.38 1.88
N LYS A 14 -20.49 8.26 2.05
CA LYS A 14 -20.21 7.29 3.13
C LYS A 14 -18.88 6.59 2.96
N LEU A 15 -18.43 6.35 1.72
CA LEU A 15 -17.18 5.67 1.46
C LEU A 15 -16.00 6.65 1.42
N MET A 16 -16.18 7.78 0.74
CA MET A 16 -15.12 8.79 0.54
C MET A 16 -14.61 9.41 1.84
N LYS A 17 -15.43 9.46 2.90
CA LYS A 17 -14.97 9.91 4.22
C LYS A 17 -13.79 9.10 4.78
N PHE A 18 -13.63 7.84 4.36
CA PHE A 18 -12.50 7.00 4.74
C PHE A 18 -11.31 7.14 3.78
N VAL A 19 -11.56 7.63 2.56
CA VAL A 19 -10.51 7.86 1.56
C VAL A 19 -9.73 9.12 1.91
N GLY A 20 -10.40 10.25 2.05
CA GLY A 20 -9.76 11.56 2.28
C GLY A 20 -10.77 12.69 2.31
N LYS A 21 -10.36 13.86 2.83
CA LYS A 21 -11.18 15.08 2.70
C LYS A 21 -11.22 15.55 1.25
N LEU A 22 -12.38 16.05 0.85
CA LEU A 22 -12.56 16.63 -0.49
C LEU A 22 -12.18 18.12 -0.49
N PRO A 23 -11.54 18.63 -1.55
CA PRO A 23 -11.10 17.90 -2.74
C PRO A 23 -9.84 17.05 -2.48
N ILE A 24 -9.78 15.86 -3.08
CA ILE A 24 -8.54 15.06 -3.10
C ILE A 24 -7.53 15.76 -4.00
N GLY A 25 -6.28 15.86 -3.54
CA GLY A 25 -5.19 16.50 -4.27
C GLY A 25 -4.90 15.86 -5.63
N ASP A 26 -4.47 16.67 -6.59
CA ASP A 26 -4.21 16.23 -7.97
C ASP A 26 -3.07 15.21 -8.08
N SER A 27 -2.19 15.12 -7.08
CA SER A 27 -1.16 14.08 -7.03
C SER A 27 -1.72 12.66 -6.91
N TRP A 28 -2.96 12.48 -6.45
CA TRP A 28 -3.63 11.17 -6.46
C TRP A 28 -4.29 10.83 -7.81
N LYS A 29 -4.24 11.75 -8.78
CA LYS A 29 -4.73 11.57 -10.14
C LYS A 29 -3.55 11.24 -11.05
N GLN A 30 -3.15 9.97 -11.04
CA GLN A 30 -2.11 9.46 -11.92
C GLN A 30 -2.33 7.99 -12.29
N PRO A 31 -1.83 7.56 -13.47
CA PRO A 31 -1.78 6.15 -13.83
C PRO A 31 -0.74 5.39 -12.99
N ILE A 32 -0.83 4.07 -12.96
CA ILE A 32 0.13 3.20 -12.27
C ILE A 32 0.92 2.44 -13.33
N HIS A 33 2.20 2.77 -13.46
CA HIS A 33 3.06 2.21 -14.49
C HIS A 33 4.52 2.19 -14.05
N PHE A 34 5.31 1.41 -14.77
CA PHE A 34 6.75 1.28 -14.56
C PHE A 34 7.53 2.42 -15.23
N VAL A 35 8.71 2.73 -14.68
CA VAL A 35 9.69 3.58 -15.33
C VAL A 35 10.39 2.76 -16.41
N GLY A 36 10.00 2.98 -17.67
CA GLY A 36 10.57 2.27 -18.82
C GLY A 36 10.48 0.75 -18.67
N ASP A 37 11.62 0.08 -18.78
CA ASP A 37 11.73 -1.39 -18.66
C ASP A 37 12.09 -1.88 -17.24
N THR A 38 12.14 -0.99 -16.26
CA THR A 38 12.52 -1.33 -14.87
C THR A 38 11.37 -1.97 -14.07
N LEU A 39 11.65 -2.50 -12.88
CA LEU A 39 10.62 -2.90 -11.91
C LEU A 39 10.15 -1.74 -11.02
N ARG A 40 10.68 -0.53 -11.19
CA ARG A 40 10.29 0.62 -10.37
C ARG A 40 9.02 1.28 -10.91
N LEU A 41 8.05 1.51 -10.04
CA LEU A 41 6.87 2.31 -10.34
C LEU A 41 7.21 3.80 -10.40
N TYR A 42 6.57 4.51 -11.33
CA TYR A 42 6.68 5.96 -11.45
C TYR A 42 5.58 6.65 -10.63
N GLN A 43 5.98 7.66 -9.87
CA GLN A 43 5.06 8.58 -9.18
C GLN A 43 5.32 10.01 -9.67
N THR A 44 4.24 10.72 -10.02
CA THR A 44 4.30 12.07 -10.60
C THR A 44 4.60 13.18 -9.60
N GLY A 45 4.14 13.05 -8.35
CA GLY A 45 4.25 14.09 -7.33
C GLY A 45 3.98 13.57 -5.92
N GLU A 46 4.23 14.39 -4.92
CA GLU A 46 4.06 14.06 -3.49
C GLU A 46 2.62 13.68 -3.12
N GLY A 47 2.43 12.83 -2.11
CA GLY A 47 1.11 12.38 -1.67
C GLY A 47 0.99 10.86 -1.59
N PRO A 48 0.88 10.15 -2.73
CA PRO A 48 0.64 8.71 -2.76
C PRO A 48 1.90 7.84 -2.55
N CYS A 49 3.01 8.38 -2.02
CA CYS A 49 4.27 7.63 -1.92
C CYS A 49 4.17 6.36 -1.08
N GLY A 50 3.39 6.36 0.01
CA GLY A 50 3.13 5.14 0.78
C GLY A 50 2.34 4.10 -0.03
N PHE A 51 1.35 4.55 -0.81
CA PHE A 51 0.58 3.69 -1.71
C PHE A 51 1.49 3.02 -2.76
N PHE A 52 2.31 3.81 -3.45
CA PHE A 52 3.24 3.31 -4.45
C PHE A 52 4.30 2.38 -3.85
N SER A 53 4.86 2.74 -2.68
CA SER A 53 5.89 1.93 -2.02
C SER A 53 5.37 0.54 -1.64
N VAL A 54 4.10 0.42 -1.21
CA VAL A 54 3.55 -0.90 -0.90
C VAL A 54 3.31 -1.72 -2.15
N ILE A 55 2.76 -1.14 -3.22
CA ILE A 55 2.63 -1.88 -4.49
C ILE A 55 4.02 -2.29 -5.01
N GLN A 56 5.01 -1.40 -4.93
CA GLN A 56 6.41 -1.68 -5.25
C GLN A 56 6.95 -2.87 -4.46
N ALA A 57 6.70 -2.93 -3.15
CA ALA A 57 7.13 -4.05 -2.31
C ALA A 57 6.48 -5.37 -2.72
N TYR A 58 5.18 -5.37 -3.05
CA TYR A 58 4.51 -6.55 -3.57
C TYR A 58 5.02 -6.95 -4.96
N ILE A 59 5.43 -6.00 -5.81
CA ILE A 59 6.04 -6.29 -7.12
C ILE A 59 7.36 -7.04 -6.91
N LEU A 60 8.22 -6.53 -6.03
CA LEU A 60 9.50 -7.16 -5.69
C LEU A 60 9.29 -8.54 -5.06
N LEU A 61 8.32 -8.68 -4.17
CA LEU A 61 7.93 -9.96 -3.57
C LEU A 61 7.52 -10.98 -4.64
N ASN A 62 6.68 -10.60 -5.59
CA ASN A 62 6.20 -11.48 -6.65
C ASN A 62 7.29 -11.79 -7.67
N HIS A 63 8.17 -10.83 -7.95
CA HIS A 63 9.34 -11.06 -8.79
C HIS A 63 10.27 -12.10 -8.15
N LYS A 64 10.58 -11.96 -6.86
CA LYS A 64 11.39 -12.90 -6.09
C LYS A 64 10.80 -14.32 -6.04
N LYS A 65 9.47 -14.44 -6.04
CA LYS A 65 8.76 -15.73 -6.09
C LYS A 65 8.74 -16.34 -7.51
N ASN A 66 8.78 -15.50 -8.55
CA ASN A 66 8.74 -15.92 -9.94
C ASN A 66 9.41 -14.88 -10.86
N ASN A 67 10.72 -15.02 -11.04
CA ASN A 67 11.52 -14.08 -11.86
C ASN A 67 11.08 -14.04 -13.34
N GLY A 68 10.31 -15.02 -13.83
CA GLY A 68 9.81 -15.07 -15.20
C GLY A 68 8.50 -14.33 -15.43
N MET A 69 7.87 -13.81 -14.36
CA MET A 69 6.60 -13.07 -14.47
C MET A 69 6.80 -11.74 -15.20
N GLN A 70 5.93 -11.45 -16.17
CA GLN A 70 5.98 -10.20 -16.92
C GLN A 70 5.59 -9.02 -16.02
N ARG A 71 6.11 -7.81 -16.30
CA ARG A 71 5.88 -6.62 -15.48
C ARG A 71 4.40 -6.29 -15.26
N GLU A 72 3.60 -6.38 -16.32
CA GLU A 72 2.15 -6.18 -16.21
C GLU A 72 1.50 -7.23 -15.29
N ASP A 73 1.90 -8.50 -15.41
CA ASP A 73 1.42 -9.56 -14.54
C ASP A 73 1.89 -9.38 -13.08
N LEU A 74 3.11 -8.87 -12.86
CA LEU A 74 3.62 -8.51 -11.54
C LEU A 74 2.74 -7.44 -10.90
N LEU A 75 2.51 -6.32 -11.60
CA LEU A 75 1.67 -5.23 -11.10
C LEU A 75 0.27 -5.72 -10.77
N ILE A 76 -0.35 -6.48 -11.68
CA ILE A 76 -1.69 -7.03 -11.47
C ILE A 76 -1.70 -7.98 -10.28
N GLN A 77 -0.75 -8.93 -10.19
CA GLN A 77 -0.68 -9.84 -9.06
C GLN A 77 -0.52 -9.10 -7.74
N SER A 78 0.34 -8.08 -7.70
CA SER A 78 0.58 -7.28 -6.50
C SER A 78 -0.67 -6.58 -6.00
N ILE A 79 -1.50 -6.03 -6.89
CA ILE A 79 -2.80 -5.44 -6.53
C ILE A 79 -3.75 -6.51 -5.99
N LEU A 80 -3.83 -7.68 -6.64
CA LEU A 80 -4.68 -8.78 -6.21
C LEU A 80 -4.26 -9.34 -4.84
N ASP A 81 -2.94 -9.45 -4.59
CA ASP A 81 -2.41 -9.91 -3.31
C ASP A 81 -2.77 -8.96 -2.17
N ILE A 82 -2.68 -7.63 -2.40
CA ILE A 82 -3.12 -6.62 -1.43
C ILE A 82 -4.62 -6.77 -1.16
N MET A 83 -5.46 -6.89 -2.20
CA MET A 83 -6.90 -7.08 -2.03
C MET A 83 -7.18 -8.31 -1.17
N LYS A 84 -6.61 -9.47 -1.55
CA LYS A 84 -6.73 -10.75 -0.86
C LYS A 84 -6.26 -10.68 0.59
N LYS A 85 -5.21 -9.92 0.86
CA LYS A 85 -4.65 -9.68 2.19
C LYS A 85 -5.63 -8.89 3.07
N ILE A 86 -6.22 -7.81 2.55
CA ILE A 86 -7.25 -7.04 3.26
C ILE A 86 -8.47 -7.90 3.52
N ARG A 87 -8.95 -8.57 2.48
CA ARG A 87 -10.08 -9.49 2.57
C ARG A 87 -10.04 -10.41 1.37
N ASN A 88 -10.39 -11.68 1.53
CA ASN A 88 -10.38 -12.68 0.44
C ASN A 88 -11.49 -12.45 -0.62
N ILE A 89 -11.57 -11.25 -1.18
CA ILE A 89 -12.46 -10.75 -2.22
C ILE A 89 -11.69 -9.76 -3.10
N TYR A 90 -12.11 -9.61 -4.35
CA TYR A 90 -11.59 -8.62 -5.29
C TYR A 90 -12.70 -7.65 -5.64
N ALA A 91 -12.41 -6.36 -5.55
CA ALA A 91 -13.36 -5.32 -5.92
C ALA A 91 -12.63 -4.16 -6.58
N PHE A 92 -13.16 -3.67 -7.70
CA PHE A 92 -12.58 -2.56 -8.45
C PHE A 92 -13.63 -1.47 -8.64
N CYS A 93 -13.37 -0.29 -8.10
CA CYS A 93 -14.14 0.91 -8.37
C CYS A 93 -14.02 1.24 -9.87
N GLN A 94 -15.12 1.33 -10.59
CA GLN A 94 -15.06 1.52 -12.06
C GLN A 94 -14.72 2.96 -12.44
N CYS A 95 -15.15 3.93 -11.63
CA CYS A 95 -14.85 5.34 -11.80
C CYS A 95 -15.09 6.09 -10.48
N VAL A 96 -14.45 7.25 -10.34
CA VAL A 96 -14.71 8.19 -9.24
C VAL A 96 -15.27 9.48 -9.86
N ASP A 97 -16.58 9.62 -9.80
CA ASP A 97 -17.27 10.85 -10.21
C ASP A 97 -17.64 11.66 -8.96
N PHE A 98 -16.95 12.80 -8.76
CA PHE A 98 -17.19 13.69 -7.62
C PHE A 98 -18.55 14.40 -7.67
N GLY A 99 -19.23 14.42 -8.83
CA GLY A 99 -20.60 14.89 -8.96
C GLY A 99 -21.66 13.80 -8.75
N GLY A 100 -21.25 12.54 -8.69
CA GLY A 100 -22.12 11.38 -8.53
C GLY A 100 -22.53 11.12 -7.09
N SER A 101 -23.69 10.47 -6.91
CA SER A 101 -24.15 10.01 -5.59
C SER A 101 -23.68 8.60 -5.25
N GLU A 102 -23.26 7.83 -6.26
CA GLU A 102 -22.92 6.41 -6.15
C GLU A 102 -21.58 6.09 -6.81
N LEU A 103 -20.86 5.16 -6.19
CA LEU A 103 -19.65 4.53 -6.72
C LEU A 103 -19.99 3.12 -7.17
N MET A 104 -19.61 2.76 -8.38
CA MET A 104 -19.86 1.44 -8.95
C MET A 104 -18.63 0.56 -8.82
N PHE A 105 -18.83 -0.68 -8.39
CA PHE A 105 -17.78 -1.67 -8.17
C PHE A 105 -18.05 -2.93 -8.97
N TYR A 106 -17.03 -3.44 -9.67
CA TYR A 106 -16.98 -4.84 -10.08
C TYR A 106 -16.46 -5.67 -8.91
N VAL A 107 -17.17 -6.72 -8.50
CA VAL A 107 -16.80 -7.55 -7.35
C VAL A 107 -16.78 -9.03 -7.75
N THR A 108 -15.75 -9.76 -7.32
CA THR A 108 -15.64 -11.22 -7.50
C THR A 108 -14.80 -11.85 -6.39
N THR A 109 -14.97 -13.15 -6.14
CA THR A 109 -14.05 -13.95 -5.30
C THR A 109 -13.10 -14.82 -6.13
N ASN A 110 -13.22 -14.79 -7.45
CA ASN A 110 -12.40 -15.56 -8.37
C ASN A 110 -11.20 -14.72 -8.84
N GLU A 111 -9.99 -15.17 -8.53
CA GLU A 111 -8.74 -14.47 -8.86
C GLU A 111 -8.50 -14.38 -10.38
N ASP A 112 -8.91 -15.39 -11.15
CA ASP A 112 -8.77 -15.38 -12.62
C ASP A 112 -9.69 -14.34 -13.26
N LEU A 113 -10.93 -14.22 -12.75
CA LEU A 113 -11.86 -13.17 -13.20
C LEU A 113 -11.36 -11.78 -12.81
N ALA A 114 -10.79 -11.62 -11.62
CA ALA A 114 -10.21 -10.35 -11.16
C ALA A 114 -9.00 -9.95 -12.01
N ARG A 115 -8.10 -10.89 -12.30
CA ARG A 115 -6.94 -10.68 -13.19
C ARG A 115 -7.40 -10.28 -14.59
N LYS A 116 -8.36 -11.01 -15.16
CA LYS A 116 -8.91 -10.72 -16.48
C LYS A 116 -9.50 -9.31 -16.53
N TYR A 117 -10.27 -8.93 -15.51
CA TYR A 117 -10.85 -7.59 -15.41
C TYR A 117 -9.77 -6.49 -15.40
N LEU A 118 -8.70 -6.63 -14.61
CA LEU A 118 -7.62 -5.64 -14.58
C LEU A 118 -6.91 -5.49 -15.93
N LYS A 119 -6.68 -6.60 -16.64
CA LYS A 119 -6.08 -6.58 -17.99
C LYS A 119 -6.97 -5.89 -19.02
N GLU A 120 -8.26 -6.19 -19.01
CA GLU A 120 -9.18 -5.76 -20.07
C GLU A 120 -9.78 -4.36 -19.85
N SER A 121 -9.89 -3.91 -18.59
CA SER A 121 -10.54 -2.64 -18.25
C SER A 121 -9.71 -1.39 -18.55
N GLY A 122 -8.38 -1.52 -18.66
CA GLY A 122 -7.47 -0.39 -18.81
C GLY A 122 -7.35 0.51 -17.57
N ILE A 123 -7.90 0.08 -16.43
CA ILE A 123 -8.05 0.90 -15.20
C ILE A 123 -6.73 1.36 -14.58
N LEU A 124 -5.63 0.64 -14.84
CA LEU A 124 -4.30 1.00 -14.34
C LEU A 124 -3.66 2.14 -15.13
N TYR A 125 -4.17 2.43 -16.33
CA TYR A 125 -3.58 3.38 -17.27
C TYR A 125 -4.34 4.71 -17.37
N VAL A 126 -5.43 4.88 -16.61
CA VAL A 126 -6.17 6.15 -16.57
C VAL A 126 -5.56 7.11 -15.54
N ASP A 127 -5.75 8.40 -15.75
CA ASP A 127 -5.22 9.47 -14.88
C ASP A 127 -5.83 9.51 -13.47
N ILE A 128 -6.66 8.54 -13.09
CA ILE A 128 -7.23 8.43 -11.75
C ILE A 128 -7.03 7.04 -11.14
N ALA A 129 -6.12 6.24 -11.71
CA ALA A 129 -5.91 4.85 -11.32
C ALA A 129 -5.54 4.69 -9.83
N SER A 130 -4.61 5.51 -9.31
CA SER A 130 -4.23 5.48 -7.89
C SER A 130 -5.42 5.77 -6.97
N LEU A 131 -6.26 6.75 -7.32
CA LEU A 131 -7.46 7.07 -6.55
C LEU A 131 -8.51 5.95 -6.64
N ILE A 132 -8.73 5.41 -7.83
CA ILE A 132 -9.64 4.27 -8.06
C ILE A 132 -9.23 3.07 -7.20
N LEU A 133 -7.95 2.70 -7.16
CA LEU A 133 -7.48 1.58 -6.36
C LEU A 133 -7.55 1.88 -4.87
N THR A 134 -7.29 3.12 -4.45
CA THR A 134 -7.48 3.54 -3.05
C THR A 134 -8.94 3.35 -2.61
N VAL A 135 -9.89 3.84 -3.41
CA VAL A 135 -11.33 3.66 -3.17
C VAL A 135 -11.71 2.16 -3.15
N SER A 136 -11.07 1.36 -4.02
CA SER A 136 -11.26 -0.09 -4.08
C SER A 136 -10.80 -0.77 -2.79
N PHE A 137 -9.62 -0.43 -2.26
CA PHE A 137 -9.12 -0.98 -0.99
C PHE A 137 -9.99 -0.55 0.19
N VAL A 138 -10.46 0.70 0.22
CA VAL A 138 -11.42 1.19 1.22
C VAL A 138 -12.73 0.39 1.18
N TYR A 139 -13.26 0.13 -0.02
CA TYR A 139 -14.46 -0.69 -0.17
C TYR A 139 -14.28 -2.11 0.36
N ILE A 140 -13.13 -2.74 0.06
CA ILE A 140 -12.82 -4.11 0.49
C ILE A 140 -12.67 -4.20 2.01
N ALA A 141 -11.94 -3.25 2.62
CA ALA A 141 -11.78 -3.17 4.07
C ALA A 141 -13.15 -2.97 4.76
N GLY A 142 -13.94 -2.05 4.24
CA GLY A 142 -15.27 -1.73 4.75
C GLY A 142 -15.23 -1.04 6.12
N PRO A 143 -16.36 -0.44 6.54
CA PRO A 143 -16.41 0.46 7.69
C PRO A 143 -16.05 -0.22 9.02
N ALA A 144 -16.27 -1.53 9.15
CA ALA A 144 -15.96 -2.25 10.40
C ALA A 144 -14.45 -2.33 10.67
N LEU A 145 -13.62 -2.43 9.62
CA LEU A 145 -12.16 -2.38 9.77
C LEU A 145 -11.64 -0.95 9.81
N LEU A 146 -12.28 -0.04 9.06
CA LEU A 146 -11.86 1.36 8.92
C LEU A 146 -12.24 2.27 10.10
N SER A 147 -13.18 1.84 10.94
CA SER A 147 -13.62 2.61 12.11
C SER A 147 -12.90 2.09 13.35
N SER A 148 -11.59 2.34 13.45
CA SER A 148 -10.91 2.17 14.74
C SER A 148 -11.39 3.25 15.72
N TYR A 149 -11.53 2.88 17.00
CA TYR A 149 -11.82 3.83 18.06
C TYR A 149 -10.60 4.72 18.38
N ALA A 150 -9.39 4.27 18.03
CA ALA A 150 -8.15 4.98 18.37
C ALA A 150 -7.91 6.20 17.49
N PHE A 151 -8.23 6.12 16.19
CA PHE A 151 -8.04 7.19 15.21
C PHE A 151 -9.12 7.10 14.13
N GLY A 152 -9.79 8.24 13.88
CA GLY A 152 -10.84 8.37 12.87
C GLY A 152 -10.37 8.96 11.54
N ASP A 153 -9.06 8.95 11.30
CA ASP A 153 -8.47 9.64 10.15
C ASP A 153 -8.66 8.86 8.86
N SER A 154 -8.79 9.60 7.76
CA SER A 154 -8.84 9.04 6.42
C SER A 154 -7.49 8.47 5.99
N LEU A 155 -7.50 7.57 5.01
CA LEU A 155 -6.27 6.94 4.48
C LEU A 155 -5.35 7.92 3.73
N ILE A 156 -5.93 9.02 3.24
CA ILE A 156 -5.26 10.22 2.77
C ILE A 156 -5.47 11.30 3.84
N ASP A 157 -4.38 11.87 4.36
CA ASP A 157 -4.44 12.88 5.40
C ASP A 157 -4.93 14.24 4.86
N ASP A 158 -5.06 15.21 5.76
CA ASP A 158 -5.50 16.58 5.44
C ASP A 158 -4.52 17.34 4.53
N ASN A 159 -3.27 16.88 4.41
CA ASN A 159 -2.25 17.43 3.53
C ASN A 159 -2.18 16.69 2.18
N GLY A 160 -3.04 15.70 1.95
CA GLY A 160 -3.02 14.87 0.75
C GLY A 160 -1.95 13.77 0.76
N GLN A 161 -1.36 13.46 1.91
CA GLN A 161 -0.31 12.45 2.08
C GLN A 161 -0.90 11.09 2.44
N THR A 162 -0.20 10.02 2.06
CA THR A 162 -0.53 8.66 2.49
C THR A 162 -0.30 8.52 3.98
N THR A 163 -1.28 8.01 4.73
CA THR A 163 -1.10 7.71 6.15
C THR A 163 -0.39 6.38 6.39
N ILE A 164 0.27 6.27 7.55
CA ILE A 164 0.87 5.00 8.00
C ILE A 164 -0.21 3.92 8.15
N GLN A 165 -1.42 4.28 8.57
CA GLN A 165 -2.56 3.37 8.68
C GLN A 165 -2.93 2.77 7.32
N PHE A 166 -2.82 3.53 6.23
CA PHE A 166 -3.04 2.99 4.90
C PHE A 166 -1.95 1.99 4.51
N VAL A 167 -0.68 2.30 4.77
CA VAL A 167 0.44 1.37 4.57
C VAL A 167 0.21 0.08 5.38
N LEU A 168 -0.15 0.19 6.66
CA LEU A 168 -0.43 -0.93 7.55
C LEU A 168 -1.62 -1.77 7.10
N LEU A 169 -2.70 -1.14 6.63
CA LEU A 169 -3.85 -1.84 6.06
C LEU A 169 -3.42 -2.73 4.88
N MET A 170 -2.61 -2.21 3.97
CA MET A 170 -2.21 -2.93 2.78
C MET A 170 -1.22 -4.06 3.06
N ILE A 171 -0.28 -3.89 4.00
CA ILE A 171 0.73 -4.94 4.30
C ILE A 171 0.25 -5.96 5.33
N THR A 172 -0.66 -5.60 6.25
CA THR A 172 -1.15 -6.50 7.30
C THR A 172 -2.56 -7.04 7.04
N GLY A 173 -3.34 -6.36 6.20
CA GLY A 173 -4.75 -6.65 5.96
C GLY A 173 -5.70 -6.09 7.02
N THR A 174 -5.16 -5.44 8.05
CA THR A 174 -5.91 -4.83 9.16
C THR A 174 -5.42 -3.42 9.42
N ILE A 175 -6.28 -2.53 9.89
CA ILE A 175 -5.81 -1.26 10.45
C ILE A 175 -5.28 -1.55 11.85
N ALA A 176 -3.95 -1.61 11.96
CA ALA A 176 -3.29 -1.56 13.25
C ALA A 176 -3.20 -0.09 13.68
N ASP A 177 -3.53 0.17 14.94
CA ASP A 177 -3.49 1.51 15.52
C ASP A 177 -2.05 1.99 15.74
N SER A 178 -1.12 1.04 15.85
CA SER A 178 0.30 1.28 16.01
C SER A 178 1.12 0.26 15.24
N PRO A 179 2.29 0.64 14.68
CA PRO A 179 3.24 -0.30 14.13
C PRO A 179 3.98 -1.11 15.21
N ASN A 180 3.71 -0.88 16.50
CA ASN A 180 4.25 -1.67 17.61
C ASN A 180 3.69 -3.11 17.62
N GLN A 181 4.36 -4.02 18.33
CA GLN A 181 3.95 -5.40 18.59
C GLN A 181 3.06 -5.58 19.83
N ASN A 182 2.80 -4.51 20.58
CA ASN A 182 2.05 -4.57 21.84
C ASN A 182 0.66 -3.95 21.72
N TYR A 183 -0.28 -4.48 22.51
CA TYR A 183 -1.49 -3.76 22.85
C TYR A 183 -1.22 -2.79 23.99
N SER A 184 -1.79 -1.60 23.91
CA SER A 184 -1.83 -0.71 25.06
C SER A 184 -3.25 -0.22 25.30
N VAL A 185 -3.56 0.12 26.55
CA VAL A 185 -4.83 0.73 26.92
C VAL A 185 -4.54 2.14 27.41
N HIS A 186 -5.00 3.14 26.67
CA HIS A 186 -4.89 4.55 27.04
C HIS A 186 -6.29 5.12 27.23
N GLY A 187 -6.63 5.55 28.44
CA GLY A 187 -7.92 6.22 28.69
C GLY A 187 -9.15 5.38 28.29
N GLN A 188 -9.11 4.05 28.52
CA GLN A 188 -10.14 3.07 28.11
C GLN A 188 -10.18 2.72 26.62
N MET A 189 -9.27 3.27 25.81
CA MET A 189 -9.11 2.92 24.39
C MET A 189 -8.05 1.83 24.25
N LEU A 190 -8.40 0.75 23.56
CA LEU A 190 -7.47 -0.29 23.16
C LEU A 190 -6.73 0.18 21.89
N ILE A 191 -5.41 0.23 21.96
CA ILE A 191 -4.52 0.45 20.82
C ILE A 191 -4.01 -0.93 20.40
N THR A 192 -4.27 -1.29 19.16
CA THR A 192 -3.87 -2.57 18.56
C THR A 192 -2.56 -2.44 17.78
N GLY A 193 -1.63 -3.36 18.05
CA GLY A 193 -0.37 -3.50 17.34
C GLY A 193 -0.39 -4.61 16.29
N VAL A 194 0.71 -4.77 15.56
CA VAL A 194 0.92 -5.87 14.62
C VAL A 194 1.56 -7.04 15.35
N LEU A 195 0.81 -8.13 15.53
CA LEU A 195 1.26 -9.28 16.32
C LEU A 195 1.95 -10.39 15.52
N VAL A 196 1.68 -10.45 14.22
CA VAL A 196 2.06 -11.59 13.37
C VAL A 196 3.09 -11.12 12.38
N GLU A 197 4.11 -11.95 12.16
CA GLU A 197 5.13 -11.71 11.14
C GLU A 197 4.50 -11.46 9.76
N GLN A 198 4.95 -10.41 9.10
CA GLN A 198 4.48 -10.02 7.78
C GLN A 198 5.44 -10.42 6.68
N ASP A 199 4.94 -10.53 5.45
CA ASP A 199 5.76 -10.81 4.28
C ASP A 199 6.62 -9.58 3.91
N ILE A 200 6.08 -8.38 4.15
CA ILE A 200 6.69 -7.06 3.93
C ILE A 200 6.68 -6.31 5.26
N GLY A 201 7.81 -5.68 5.59
CA GLY A 201 8.03 -4.95 6.84
C GLY A 201 7.84 -3.45 6.72
N LEU A 202 8.06 -2.76 7.84
CA LEU A 202 8.04 -1.30 7.94
C LEU A 202 9.22 -0.83 8.79
N ILE A 203 9.88 0.25 8.38
CA ILE A 203 10.88 0.98 9.15
C ILE A 203 10.42 2.43 9.21
N LEU A 204 10.39 3.01 10.41
CA LEU A 204 10.18 4.44 10.61
C LEU A 204 11.52 5.07 10.96
N VAL A 205 11.90 6.10 10.21
CA VAL A 205 13.10 6.88 10.48
C VAL A 205 12.69 8.08 11.31
N ASP A 206 13.06 8.08 12.59
CA ASP A 206 12.88 9.21 13.51
C ASP A 206 14.26 9.76 13.88
N GLU A 207 14.37 11.09 13.96
CA GLU A 207 15.58 11.78 14.43
C GLU A 207 15.79 11.57 15.94
N ASN A 208 14.74 11.24 16.68
CA ASN A 208 14.80 10.88 18.10
C ASN A 208 14.66 9.37 18.23
N GLU A 209 15.79 8.65 18.35
CA GLU A 209 15.88 7.20 18.60
C GLU A 209 15.17 6.71 19.89
N SER A 210 14.39 7.56 20.57
CA SER A 210 13.89 7.35 21.93
C SER A 210 12.67 6.44 22.04
N ASP A 211 11.97 6.12 20.95
CA ASP A 211 10.84 5.20 21.01
C ASP A 211 10.99 4.10 19.97
N HIS A 212 11.14 2.86 20.44
CA HIS A 212 10.92 1.65 19.65
C HIS A 212 9.48 1.63 19.13
N THR A 213 9.22 2.37 18.06
CA THR A 213 7.88 2.66 17.51
C THR A 213 7.36 1.52 16.65
N VAL A 214 8.24 0.70 16.08
CA VAL A 214 7.90 -0.45 15.24
C VAL A 214 8.23 -1.77 15.96
N GLY A 215 7.28 -2.69 15.97
CA GLY A 215 7.43 -4.02 16.56
C GLY A 215 8.21 -4.99 15.68
N TYR A 216 8.78 -6.03 16.29
CA TYR A 216 9.54 -7.07 15.60
C TYR A 216 8.80 -7.72 14.41
N PRO A 217 7.47 -7.95 14.45
CA PRO A 217 6.73 -8.52 13.32
C PRO A 217 6.79 -7.71 12.01
N LEU A 218 7.12 -6.42 12.10
CA LEU A 218 7.34 -5.53 10.96
C LEU A 218 8.83 -5.26 10.69
N LEU A 219 9.69 -5.38 11.71
CA LEU A 219 11.14 -5.20 11.56
C LEU A 219 11.83 -6.42 10.94
N SER A 220 11.31 -7.63 11.17
CA SER A 220 11.85 -8.89 10.63
C SER A 220 10.84 -9.55 9.67
N PRO A 221 10.56 -8.97 8.49
CA PRO A 221 9.64 -9.55 7.52
C PRO A 221 10.24 -10.76 6.82
N LYS A 222 9.39 -11.71 6.42
CA LYS A 222 9.82 -12.99 5.82
C LYS A 222 10.71 -12.85 4.58
N TYR A 223 10.42 -11.84 3.75
CA TYR A 223 11.10 -11.69 2.46
C TYR A 223 12.21 -10.65 2.45
N LYS A 224 12.50 -10.04 3.61
CA LYS A 224 13.50 -8.96 3.75
C LYS A 224 13.23 -7.80 2.79
N ILE A 225 11.97 -7.40 2.74
CA ILE A 225 11.47 -6.24 2.00
C ILE A 225 10.81 -5.33 3.04
N TRP A 226 11.22 -4.07 3.08
CA TRP A 226 10.70 -3.07 4.01
C TRP A 226 10.15 -1.89 3.25
N ILE A 227 9.01 -1.38 3.73
CA ILE A 227 8.60 -0.01 3.47
C ILE A 227 9.35 0.88 4.45
N VAL A 228 9.93 1.97 3.98
CA VAL A 228 10.68 2.92 4.81
C VAL A 228 9.98 4.26 4.80
N TYR A 229 9.74 4.84 5.98
CA TYR A 229 9.15 6.16 6.14
C TYR A 229 10.16 7.16 6.70
N TYR A 230 10.46 8.21 5.95
CA TYR A 230 11.42 9.26 6.29
C TYR A 230 10.75 10.54 6.83
N GLY A 231 9.67 10.42 7.62
CA GLY A 231 9.00 11.60 8.20
C GLY A 231 8.21 12.46 7.21
N GLY A 232 7.89 11.93 6.03
CA GLY A 232 7.14 12.64 4.98
C GLY A 232 7.20 11.96 3.61
N HIS A 233 8.13 11.02 3.44
CA HIS A 233 8.30 10.27 2.21
C HIS A 233 8.41 8.77 2.48
N PHE A 234 7.83 7.97 1.59
CA PHE A 234 7.94 6.52 1.64
C PHE A 234 8.79 5.98 0.49
N THR A 235 9.64 5.01 0.78
CA THR A 235 10.37 4.21 -0.22
C THR A 235 10.26 2.72 0.10
N THR A 236 10.74 1.88 -0.80
CA THR A 236 10.84 0.43 -0.59
C THR A 236 12.30 -0.01 -0.60
N ILE A 237 12.75 -0.73 0.42
CA ILE A 237 14.08 -1.37 0.44
C ILE A 237 13.93 -2.88 0.37
N MET A 238 14.71 -3.53 -0.49
CA MET A 238 14.81 -4.99 -0.57
C MET A 238 16.24 -5.44 -0.33
N PHE A 239 16.40 -6.54 0.41
CA PHE A 239 17.67 -7.27 0.50
C PHE A 239 17.67 -8.48 -0.45
N GLU A 240 18.63 -8.50 -1.37
CA GLU A 240 18.84 -9.57 -2.34
C GLU A 240 20.33 -9.68 -2.70
N ASP A 241 20.83 -10.90 -2.89
CA ASP A 241 22.23 -11.17 -3.27
C ASP A 241 23.29 -10.46 -2.41
N GLY A 242 23.03 -10.31 -1.11
CA GLY A 242 23.95 -9.68 -0.17
C GLY A 242 23.94 -8.14 -0.20
N GLN A 243 23.00 -7.53 -0.92
CA GLN A 243 22.92 -6.09 -1.12
C GLN A 243 21.52 -5.53 -0.80
N PHE A 244 21.48 -4.25 -0.43
CA PHE A 244 20.25 -3.51 -0.18
C PHE A 244 19.96 -2.56 -1.35
N PHE A 245 18.74 -2.65 -1.89
CA PHE A 245 18.28 -1.85 -3.02
C PHE A 245 17.09 -1.01 -2.60
N GLU A 246 17.22 0.33 -2.68
CA GLU A 246 16.15 1.27 -2.40
C GLU A 246 15.46 1.73 -3.69
N TYR A 247 14.16 1.52 -3.75
CA TYR A 247 13.26 1.96 -4.81
C TYR A 247 12.51 3.20 -4.33
N ASN A 248 12.83 4.34 -4.93
CA ASN A 248 12.16 5.61 -4.69
C ASN A 248 11.25 5.96 -5.87
N ASN A 249 9.93 5.80 -5.71
CA ASN A 249 8.98 6.00 -6.80
C ASN A 249 8.88 7.47 -7.27
N LEU A 250 9.25 8.43 -6.42
CA LEU A 250 9.28 9.86 -6.73
C LEU A 250 10.58 10.29 -7.45
N ASN A 251 11.57 9.39 -7.59
CA ASN A 251 12.77 9.70 -8.34
C ASN A 251 12.47 9.76 -9.86
N HIS A 252 12.54 10.94 -10.46
CA HIS A 252 12.26 11.12 -11.89
C HIS A 252 13.45 10.78 -12.80
N MET A 253 14.57 10.30 -12.24
CA MET A 253 15.67 9.74 -13.02
C MET A 253 15.30 8.36 -13.58
N ASN A 254 16.01 7.88 -14.61
CA ASN A 254 15.77 6.56 -15.22
C ASN A 254 16.37 5.39 -14.43
N GLU A 255 16.88 5.65 -13.22
CA GLU A 255 17.46 4.62 -12.35
C GLU A 255 16.34 3.76 -11.76
N GLU A 256 16.54 2.44 -11.73
CA GLU A 256 15.58 1.50 -11.14
C GLU A 256 15.63 1.55 -9.61
N TYR A 257 16.82 1.56 -9.04
CA TYR A 257 17.04 1.61 -7.60
C TYR A 257 18.35 2.33 -7.28
N LYS A 258 18.49 2.71 -6.02
CA LYS A 258 19.75 3.15 -5.42
C LYS A 258 20.31 2.03 -4.56
N LEU A 259 21.59 1.71 -4.73
CA LEU A 259 22.29 0.78 -3.83
C LEU A 259 22.49 1.47 -2.47
N CYS A 260 22.03 0.84 -1.39
CA CYS A 260 22.30 1.33 -0.04
C CYS A 260 23.71 0.86 0.38
N THR A 261 24.64 1.79 0.43
CA THR A 261 26.01 1.57 0.90
C THR A 261 26.14 2.02 2.35
N GLU A 262 27.34 1.90 2.93
CA GLU A 262 27.68 2.41 4.28
C GLU A 262 27.35 3.89 4.51
N GLN A 263 27.15 4.66 3.44
CA GLN A 263 26.75 6.08 3.51
C GLN A 263 25.24 6.28 3.64
N HIS A 264 24.45 5.23 3.45
CA HIS A 264 23.01 5.28 3.60
C HIS A 264 22.64 5.38 5.09
N ILE A 265 21.73 6.30 5.45
CA ILE A 265 21.38 6.59 6.85
C ILE A 265 20.86 5.37 7.62
N LEU A 266 20.28 4.39 6.91
CA LEU A 266 19.78 3.15 7.49
C LEU A 266 20.73 1.96 7.36
N PHE A 267 21.96 2.12 6.84
CA PHE A 267 22.79 0.97 6.51
C PHE A 267 23.12 0.10 7.74
N SER A 268 23.50 0.70 8.87
CA SER A 268 23.73 -0.03 10.11
C SER A 268 22.47 -0.72 10.61
N THR A 269 21.36 0.00 10.69
CA THR A 269 20.07 -0.56 11.10
C THR A 269 19.64 -1.73 10.22
N LEU A 270 19.82 -1.62 8.91
CA LEU A 270 19.48 -2.68 7.96
C LEU A 270 20.35 -3.92 8.15
N LEU A 271 21.64 -3.76 8.46
CA LEU A 271 22.52 -4.88 8.80
C LEU A 271 22.09 -5.57 10.10
N ASP A 272 21.78 -4.80 11.14
CA ASP A 272 21.32 -5.33 12.43
C ASP A 272 20.03 -6.15 12.27
N LEU A 273 19.16 -5.78 11.32
CA LEU A 273 17.92 -6.51 11.01
C LEU A 273 18.14 -7.82 10.23
N LEU A 274 19.36 -8.11 9.78
CA LEU A 274 19.69 -9.38 9.12
C LEU A 274 20.16 -10.47 10.09
N GLU A 275 20.57 -10.08 11.30
CA GLU A 275 21.07 -10.97 12.37
C GLU A 275 19.93 -11.69 13.11
#